data_AF-A0A1Y0BL11-F1
#
_entry.id   AF-A0A1Y0BL11-F1
#
_cell.length_a   1.000
_cell.length_b   1.000
_cell.length_c   1.000
_cell.angle_alpha   90.00
_cell.angle_beta   90.00
_cell.angle_gamma   90.00
#
_symmetry.space_group_name_H-M   'P 1'
#
loop_
_entity.id
_entity.type
_entity.pdbx_description
1 polymer ?
#
loop_
_entity_poly.entity_id
_entity_poly.type
_entity_poly.pdbx_seq_one_letter_code
_entity_poly.pdbx_strand_id
1 'polypeptide(L)'
;MPVIDPRHDQQVLHRMVKEGMDLSRDSNSVVALLLRPQHSHANAEIKVGDNVLPKISTVNKLKEFRRDPTIFALPPYSFQQEAKRFEERLPTATRLIVERHLNEFFGNEEAKVGIITHGTTFNTTMRLLSIMGLADEYGALDPRIHLLQLNVIYPLSDEQVAGFIGDKTHVLLVEEGQPDLMESHIRALIQKKDIRVKFFGHDLVPKYGELIPEKLGPALAQFLMQAIPETGTAPGDAVQNLISRKRQAVGMFPAPVPPRFPTFCTGCPERPVFSQMKIQEYTTGVKDWHGGDVGCYGMAGFIPFQMSDSNVGMGAGMAAASAVSAMSEQHNVSVVGDGTLWHSAFNTSAANAIYNRQDSTYIVLDNKWTAMTGAHENPNVGKLMTGEAVGTEMSIVKTFAAMGVKKIETANPYNFRDFQDKMKRIRRDAKIPQVRVLISDAECMLQKQRRVKPERAAAIKAGERVEIDRLGVDAEVCVGDHACMRFNGCPSLTLADGPNSLRTAPVAAIDTNCVGCGVCGEITTAAQLCPSFYKVTKVENSSWLEKIKAGVSRLMIGRSVARSSV
;
A
#
# COMPACT_ATOMS: atom_id res chain seq x y z
N MET A 1 -23.29 -2.52 -10.89
CA MET A 1 -23.20 -1.47 -9.86
C MET A 1 -22.58 -0.26 -10.51
N PRO A 2 -23.06 0.98 -10.31
CA PRO A 2 -22.34 2.15 -10.81
C PRO A 2 -20.92 2.23 -10.24
N VAL A 3 -19.97 2.68 -11.05
CA VAL A 3 -18.54 2.79 -10.73
C VAL A 3 -18.06 4.20 -11.05
N ILE A 4 -17.65 4.91 -10.01
CA ILE A 4 -17.10 6.26 -10.07
C ILE A 4 -15.57 6.15 -10.05
N ASP A 5 -14.91 6.71 -11.05
CA ASP A 5 -13.44 6.82 -11.20
C ASP A 5 -13.13 8.31 -11.44
N PRO A 6 -13.06 9.14 -10.39
CA PRO A 6 -12.95 10.59 -10.55
C PRO A 6 -11.58 10.98 -11.11
N ARG A 7 -11.52 12.06 -11.90
CA ARG A 7 -10.24 12.65 -12.32
C ARG A 7 -9.41 13.09 -11.12
N HIS A 8 -8.10 13.18 -11.30
CA HIS A 8 -7.19 13.53 -10.22
C HIS A 8 -7.26 15.00 -9.81
N ASP A 9 -8.22 15.29 -8.94
CA ASP A 9 -8.52 16.58 -8.32
C ASP A 9 -9.21 16.32 -6.96
N GLN A 10 -8.69 16.90 -5.88
CA GLN A 10 -9.21 16.66 -4.52
C GLN A 10 -10.59 17.28 -4.30
N GLN A 11 -10.91 18.39 -4.97
CA GLN A 11 -12.23 19.01 -4.91
C GLN A 11 -13.28 18.13 -5.61
N VAL A 12 -12.91 17.55 -6.77
CA VAL A 12 -13.76 16.61 -7.49
C VAL A 12 -13.96 15.34 -6.68
N LEU A 13 -12.91 14.77 -6.09
CA LEU A 13 -13.05 13.59 -5.23
C LEU A 13 -14.00 13.85 -4.07
N HIS A 14 -13.83 14.98 -3.37
CA HIS A 14 -14.72 15.37 -2.28
C HIS A 14 -16.19 15.44 -2.73
N ARG A 15 -16.47 16.05 -3.90
CA ARG A 15 -17.82 16.05 -4.49
C ARG A 15 -18.30 14.64 -4.82
N MET A 16 -17.45 13.82 -5.44
CA MET A 16 -17.81 12.48 -5.91
C MET A 16 -18.07 11.48 -4.79
N VAL A 17 -17.48 11.67 -3.60
CA VAL A 17 -17.86 10.91 -2.39
C VAL A 17 -19.33 11.16 -2.04
N LYS A 18 -19.74 12.44 -1.99
CA LYS A 18 -21.14 12.81 -1.73
C LYS A 18 -22.07 12.31 -2.83
N GLU A 19 -21.71 12.54 -4.10
CA GLU A 19 -22.50 12.06 -5.24
C GLU A 19 -22.62 10.54 -5.28
N GLY A 20 -21.59 9.80 -4.87
CA GLY A 20 -21.65 8.33 -4.76
C GLY A 20 -22.68 7.86 -3.73
N MET A 21 -22.76 8.53 -2.57
CA MET A 21 -23.78 8.24 -1.56
C MET A 21 -25.19 8.62 -2.04
N ASP A 22 -25.34 9.80 -2.65
CA ASP A 22 -26.62 10.28 -3.19
C ASP A 22 -27.09 9.40 -4.37
N LEU A 23 -26.20 9.02 -5.28
CA LEU A 23 -26.47 8.13 -6.40
C LEU A 23 -26.88 6.73 -5.91
N SER A 24 -26.22 6.21 -4.88
CA SER A 24 -26.58 4.93 -4.25
C SER A 24 -28.00 4.94 -3.70
N ARG A 25 -28.33 5.98 -2.92
CA ARG A 25 -29.67 6.20 -2.36
C ARG A 25 -30.73 6.30 -3.46
N ASP A 26 -30.49 7.17 -4.45
CA ASP A 26 -31.53 7.57 -5.40
C ASP A 26 -31.73 6.55 -6.54
N SER A 27 -30.71 5.73 -6.83
CA SER A 27 -30.80 4.61 -7.79
C SER A 27 -31.04 3.25 -7.15
N ASN A 28 -31.11 3.17 -5.81
CA ASN A 28 -31.16 1.91 -5.05
C ASN A 28 -30.09 0.89 -5.49
N SER A 29 -28.89 1.37 -5.81
CA SER A 29 -27.77 0.56 -6.27
C SER A 29 -26.58 0.70 -5.33
N VAL A 30 -25.84 -0.39 -5.12
CA VAL A 30 -24.47 -0.27 -4.61
C VAL A 30 -23.66 0.55 -5.60
N VAL A 31 -22.92 1.53 -5.13
CA VAL A 31 -22.01 2.36 -5.94
C VAL A 31 -20.59 2.11 -5.46
N ALA A 32 -19.67 1.87 -6.39
CA ALA A 32 -18.25 1.78 -6.12
C ALA A 32 -17.58 3.12 -6.44
N LEU A 33 -16.72 3.60 -5.55
CA LEU A 33 -15.82 4.73 -5.80
C LEU A 33 -14.39 4.19 -5.84
N LEU A 34 -13.70 4.40 -6.95
CA LEU A 34 -12.31 3.99 -7.10
C LEU A 34 -11.39 5.07 -6.53
N LEU A 35 -10.58 4.70 -5.55
CA LEU A 35 -9.54 5.56 -4.98
C LEU A 35 -8.17 5.10 -5.48
N ARG A 36 -7.68 5.75 -6.53
CA ARG A 36 -6.38 5.43 -7.12
C ARG A 36 -5.22 5.94 -6.24
N PRO A 37 -4.08 5.24 -6.17
CA PRO A 37 -2.93 5.67 -5.35
C PRO A 37 -2.44 7.09 -5.67
N GLN A 38 -2.44 7.47 -6.95
CA GLN A 38 -2.09 8.82 -7.40
C GLN A 38 -2.98 9.87 -6.71
N HIS A 39 -4.25 9.53 -6.45
CA HIS A 39 -5.21 10.35 -5.73
C HIS A 39 -5.00 10.37 -4.22
N SER A 40 -4.79 9.20 -3.63
CA SER A 40 -4.67 9.02 -2.18
C SER A 40 -3.36 9.57 -1.60
N HIS A 41 -2.34 9.80 -2.44
CA HIS A 41 -1.03 10.30 -2.00
C HIS A 41 -0.80 11.80 -2.25
N ALA A 42 -1.80 12.52 -2.77
CA ALA A 42 -1.75 13.96 -2.95
C ALA A 42 -2.47 14.69 -1.81
N ASN A 43 -1.98 15.89 -1.48
CA ASN A 43 -2.64 16.80 -0.54
C ASN A 43 -3.08 18.06 -1.31
N ALA A 44 -4.25 18.58 -0.99
CA ALA A 44 -4.71 19.88 -1.49
C ALA A 44 -5.62 20.56 -0.47
N GLU A 45 -5.73 21.87 -0.56
CA GLU A 45 -6.79 22.63 0.10
C GLU A 45 -8.07 22.51 -0.73
N ILE A 46 -9.19 22.21 -0.08
CA ILE A 46 -10.50 22.05 -0.72
C ILE A 46 -11.54 22.93 -0.03
N LYS A 47 -12.54 23.36 -0.80
CA LYS A 47 -13.74 24.01 -0.28
C LYS A 47 -14.73 22.94 0.15
N VAL A 48 -15.02 22.92 1.45
CA VAL A 48 -16.03 22.04 2.07
C VAL A 48 -17.33 22.81 2.33
N GLY A 49 -18.44 22.08 2.42
CA GLY A 49 -19.73 22.62 2.85
C GLY A 49 -20.07 22.20 4.28
N ASP A 50 -21.24 22.65 4.76
CA ASP A 50 -21.75 22.22 6.06
C ASP A 50 -22.05 20.72 6.08
N ASN A 51 -21.75 20.07 7.21
CA ASN A 51 -22.09 18.67 7.42
C ASN A 51 -23.61 18.48 7.45
N VAL A 52 -24.14 17.62 6.59
CA VAL A 52 -25.54 17.22 6.61
C VAL A 52 -25.69 15.94 7.41
N LEU A 53 -26.28 16.04 8.60
CA LEU A 53 -26.56 14.86 9.43
C LEU A 53 -27.59 13.97 8.73
N PRO A 54 -27.33 12.66 8.58
CA PRO A 54 -28.30 11.76 7.98
C PRO A 54 -29.51 11.61 8.89
N LYS A 55 -30.70 11.50 8.29
CA LYS A 55 -31.97 11.26 9.01
C LYS A 55 -31.91 10.01 9.88
N ILE A 56 -31.16 9.02 9.43
CA ILE A 56 -30.92 7.75 10.11
C ILE A 56 -29.42 7.66 10.38
N SER A 57 -29.04 7.50 11.66
CA SER A 57 -27.65 7.46 12.09
C SER A 57 -27.47 6.64 13.37
N THR A 58 -26.23 6.52 13.84
CA THR A 58 -25.92 5.92 15.15
C THR A 58 -26.51 6.71 16.32
N VAL A 59 -26.80 7.99 16.12
CA VAL A 59 -27.46 8.90 17.08
C VAL A 59 -28.97 8.91 16.85
N ASN A 60 -29.40 9.13 15.60
CA ASN A 60 -30.81 9.14 15.19
C ASN A 60 -31.20 7.77 14.66
N LYS A 61 -31.35 6.81 15.58
CA LYS A 61 -31.64 5.42 15.24
C LYS A 61 -33.05 5.27 14.67
N LEU A 62 -33.20 4.40 13.67
CA LEU A 62 -34.53 3.88 13.30
C LEU A 62 -35.15 3.20 14.52
N LYS A 63 -36.41 3.52 14.82
CA LYS A 63 -37.15 2.86 15.91
C LYS A 63 -37.44 1.41 15.59
N GLU A 64 -37.85 1.16 14.34
CA GLU A 64 -38.18 -0.17 13.84
C GLU A 64 -37.69 -0.32 12.41
N PHE A 65 -37.17 -1.50 12.06
CA PHE A 65 -36.88 -1.86 10.68
C PHE A 65 -38.15 -2.43 10.05
N ARG A 66 -38.60 -1.83 8.94
CA ARG A 66 -39.70 -2.40 8.15
C ARG A 66 -39.20 -3.69 7.49
N ARG A 67 -39.81 -4.82 7.85
CA ARG A 67 -39.56 -6.09 7.16
C ARG A 67 -40.04 -5.98 5.72
N ASP A 68 -39.12 -6.15 4.79
CA ASP A 68 -39.40 -6.23 3.36
C ASP A 68 -38.65 -7.43 2.77
N PRO A 69 -39.30 -8.57 2.53
CA PRO A 69 -38.64 -9.72 1.94
C PRO A 69 -38.24 -9.50 0.48
N THR A 70 -38.78 -8.45 -0.18
CA THR A 70 -38.52 -8.16 -1.60
C THR A 70 -37.10 -7.63 -1.85
N ILE A 71 -36.35 -7.28 -0.80
CA ILE A 71 -34.94 -6.84 -0.87
C ILE A 71 -33.94 -7.93 -0.45
N PHE A 72 -34.40 -9.13 -0.10
CA PHE A 72 -33.53 -10.26 0.27
C PHE A 72 -33.26 -11.19 -0.91
N ALA A 73 -32.15 -11.93 -0.87
CA ALA A 73 -31.81 -12.94 -1.86
C ALA A 73 -32.62 -14.24 -1.66
N LEU A 74 -33.95 -14.11 -1.69
CA LEU A 74 -34.90 -15.22 -1.55
C LEU A 74 -35.75 -15.34 -2.83
N PRO A 75 -35.92 -16.55 -3.39
CA PRO A 75 -36.91 -16.76 -4.45
C PRO A 75 -38.35 -16.43 -3.95
N PRO A 76 -39.23 -15.81 -4.76
CA PRO A 76 -39.01 -15.35 -6.14
C PRO A 76 -38.41 -13.93 -6.25
N TYR A 77 -38.18 -13.25 -5.13
CA TYR A 77 -37.72 -11.86 -5.09
C TYR A 77 -36.33 -11.65 -5.68
N SER A 78 -35.47 -12.66 -5.65
CA SER A 78 -34.16 -12.62 -6.32
C SER A 78 -34.28 -12.32 -7.82
N PHE A 79 -35.23 -12.94 -8.51
CA PHE A 79 -35.50 -12.67 -9.93
C PHE A 79 -36.07 -11.27 -10.14
N GLN A 80 -36.99 -10.83 -9.28
CA GLN A 80 -37.55 -9.47 -9.36
C GLN A 80 -36.47 -8.39 -9.12
N GLN A 81 -35.51 -8.64 -8.23
CA GLN A 81 -34.38 -7.74 -7.99
C GLN A 81 -33.42 -7.70 -9.19
N GLU A 82 -33.24 -8.83 -9.86
CA GLU A 82 -32.49 -8.89 -11.11
C GLU A 82 -33.15 -8.07 -12.21
N ALA A 83 -34.47 -8.23 -12.42
CA ALA A 83 -35.23 -7.40 -13.37
C ALA A 83 -35.11 -5.90 -13.02
N LYS A 84 -35.38 -5.52 -11.75
CA LYS A 84 -35.24 -4.14 -11.27
C LYS A 84 -33.84 -3.56 -11.47
N ARG A 85 -32.79 -4.39 -11.42
CA ARG A 85 -31.42 -3.94 -11.68
C ARG A 85 -31.29 -3.34 -13.09
N PHE A 86 -31.87 -3.99 -14.09
CA PHE A 86 -31.72 -3.59 -15.49
C PHE A 86 -32.82 -2.64 -15.97
N GLU A 87 -34.04 -2.78 -15.45
CA GLU A 87 -35.20 -1.99 -15.90
C GLU A 87 -35.36 -0.67 -15.15
N GLU A 88 -34.92 -0.58 -13.89
CA GLU A 88 -35.10 0.62 -13.06
C GLU A 88 -33.77 1.21 -12.57
N ARG A 89 -32.96 0.41 -11.85
CA ARG A 89 -31.84 0.91 -11.05
C ARG A 89 -30.69 1.44 -11.91
N LEU A 90 -30.21 0.66 -12.87
CA LEU A 90 -29.15 1.09 -13.79
C LEU A 90 -29.61 2.25 -14.69
N PRO A 91 -30.80 2.23 -15.33
CA PRO A 91 -31.33 3.38 -16.07
C PRO A 91 -31.44 4.64 -15.21
N THR A 92 -31.90 4.52 -13.96
CA THR A 92 -31.95 5.65 -13.01
C THR A 92 -30.56 6.20 -12.74
N ALA A 93 -29.57 5.34 -12.50
CA ALA A 93 -28.19 5.77 -12.31
C ALA A 93 -27.65 6.50 -13.56
N THR A 94 -27.86 5.94 -14.76
CA THR A 94 -27.46 6.56 -16.03
C THR A 94 -28.05 7.96 -16.21
N ARG A 95 -29.35 8.12 -15.93
CA ARG A 95 -30.04 9.41 -16.00
C ARG A 95 -29.43 10.42 -15.01
N LEU A 96 -29.23 10.00 -13.75
CA LEU A 96 -28.68 10.86 -12.70
C LEU A 96 -27.23 11.30 -12.99
N ILE A 97 -26.43 10.46 -13.66
CA ILE A 97 -25.06 10.81 -14.09
C ILE A 97 -25.08 12.06 -15.00
N VAL A 98 -26.04 12.12 -15.93
CA VAL A 98 -26.20 13.24 -16.86
C VAL A 98 -26.81 14.45 -16.17
N GLU A 99 -27.94 14.27 -15.47
CA GLU A 99 -28.67 15.38 -14.80
C GLU A 99 -27.83 16.10 -13.74
N ARG A 100 -26.91 15.40 -13.08
CA ARG A 100 -26.04 15.97 -12.05
C ARG A 100 -24.69 16.42 -12.59
N HIS A 101 -24.47 16.34 -13.90
CA HIS A 101 -23.20 16.70 -14.52
C HIS A 101 -22.00 16.05 -13.81
N LEU A 102 -22.05 14.71 -13.67
CA LEU A 102 -20.97 13.97 -13.01
C LEU A 102 -19.74 13.83 -13.92
N ASN A 103 -19.95 13.70 -15.22
CA ASN A 103 -18.89 13.76 -16.23
C ASN A 103 -18.64 15.22 -16.64
N GLU A 104 -17.40 15.54 -16.97
CA GLU A 104 -16.93 16.91 -17.26
C GLU A 104 -16.54 17.06 -18.73
N PHE A 105 -16.72 18.27 -19.28
CA PHE A 105 -16.31 18.62 -20.64
C PHE A 105 -15.26 19.73 -20.58
N PHE A 106 -14.28 19.68 -21.49
CA PHE A 106 -13.20 20.65 -21.60
C PHE A 106 -12.94 21.01 -23.06
N GLY A 107 -12.47 22.23 -23.31
CA GLY A 107 -12.16 22.70 -24.65
C GLY A 107 -13.39 23.22 -25.40
N ASN A 108 -13.35 23.16 -26.73
CA ASN A 108 -14.39 23.72 -27.59
C ASN A 108 -15.40 22.64 -27.99
N GLU A 109 -16.68 22.80 -27.64
CA GLU A 109 -17.74 21.85 -27.99
C GLU A 109 -17.88 21.60 -29.49
N GLU A 110 -17.63 22.63 -30.31
CA GLU A 110 -17.74 22.58 -31.78
C GLU A 110 -16.52 21.94 -32.46
N ALA A 111 -15.45 21.67 -31.71
CA ALA A 111 -14.24 21.05 -32.26
C ALA A 111 -14.54 19.69 -32.88
N LYS A 112 -13.83 19.37 -33.96
CA LYS A 112 -14.02 18.11 -34.72
C LYS A 112 -13.15 16.96 -34.24
N VAL A 113 -12.19 17.22 -33.34
CA VAL A 113 -11.35 16.20 -32.71
C VAL A 113 -11.81 16.00 -31.27
N GLY A 114 -12.26 14.79 -30.96
CA GLY A 114 -12.70 14.39 -29.63
C GLY A 114 -11.65 13.55 -28.90
N ILE A 115 -11.48 13.79 -27.61
CA ILE A 115 -10.71 12.92 -26.71
C ILE A 115 -11.61 12.49 -25.55
N ILE A 116 -11.65 11.20 -25.23
CA ILE A 116 -12.38 10.66 -24.08
C ILE A 116 -11.35 10.12 -23.09
N THR A 117 -11.41 10.58 -21.85
CA THR A 117 -10.56 10.11 -20.74
C THR A 117 -11.40 9.59 -19.59
N HIS A 118 -10.78 8.89 -18.64
CA HIS A 118 -11.42 8.48 -17.39
C HIS A 118 -10.42 8.53 -16.23
N GLY A 119 -10.93 8.73 -15.01
CA GLY A 119 -10.09 8.74 -13.81
C GLY A 119 -8.81 9.55 -13.97
N THR A 120 -7.68 8.98 -13.56
CA THR A 120 -6.36 9.61 -13.63
C THR A 120 -5.80 9.78 -15.05
N THR A 121 -6.36 9.13 -16.08
CA THR A 121 -5.84 9.27 -17.46
C THR A 121 -6.04 10.68 -18.02
N PHE A 122 -7.01 11.42 -17.46
CA PHE A 122 -7.21 12.85 -17.70
C PHE A 122 -5.93 13.65 -17.49
N ASN A 123 -5.30 13.53 -16.32
CA ASN A 123 -4.20 14.38 -15.91
C ASN A 123 -2.94 14.11 -16.75
N THR A 124 -2.67 12.84 -17.07
CA THR A 124 -1.58 12.49 -17.98
C THR A 124 -1.83 13.04 -19.38
N THR A 125 -3.06 12.90 -19.89
CA THR A 125 -3.46 13.42 -21.20
C THR A 125 -3.30 14.93 -21.26
N MET A 126 -3.84 15.67 -20.29
CA MET A 126 -3.69 17.14 -20.20
C MET A 126 -2.23 17.56 -20.12
N ARG A 127 -1.39 16.87 -19.35
CA ARG A 127 0.05 17.17 -19.26
C ARG A 127 0.75 16.96 -20.59
N LEU A 128 0.42 15.90 -21.33
CA LEU A 128 0.99 15.64 -22.65
C LEU A 128 0.52 16.65 -23.68
N LEU A 129 -0.77 17.00 -23.70
CA LEU A 129 -1.30 18.07 -24.55
C LEU A 129 -0.59 19.40 -24.29
N SER A 130 -0.32 19.72 -23.02
CA SER A 130 0.46 20.91 -22.65
C SER A 130 1.90 20.86 -23.18
N ILE A 131 2.58 19.72 -23.05
CA ILE A 131 3.93 19.52 -23.62
C ILE A 131 3.93 19.67 -25.15
N MET A 132 2.84 19.28 -25.81
CA MET A 132 2.65 19.41 -27.26
C MET A 132 2.19 20.82 -27.69
N GLY A 133 1.98 21.75 -26.75
CA GLY A 133 1.48 23.10 -27.04
C GLY A 133 0.00 23.17 -27.38
N LEU A 134 -0.78 22.14 -27.06
CA LEU A 134 -2.22 22.01 -27.31
C LEU A 134 -3.06 22.17 -26.02
N ALA A 135 -2.41 22.50 -24.92
CA ALA A 135 -3.05 22.93 -23.68
C ALA A 135 -2.12 23.90 -22.92
N ASP A 136 -2.67 24.73 -22.06
CA ASP A 136 -1.88 25.55 -21.14
C ASP A 136 -1.82 24.95 -19.71
N GLU A 137 -1.07 25.62 -18.83
CA GLU A 137 -0.90 25.20 -17.43
C GLU A 137 -2.17 25.36 -16.58
N TYR A 138 -3.16 26.13 -17.07
CA TYR A 138 -4.44 26.38 -16.41
C TYR A 138 -5.56 25.46 -16.92
N GLY A 139 -5.26 24.59 -17.88
CA GLY A 139 -6.19 23.61 -18.42
C GLY A 139 -7.02 24.11 -19.61
N ALA A 140 -6.70 25.25 -20.20
CA ALA A 140 -7.30 25.67 -21.46
C ALA A 140 -6.76 24.79 -22.60
N LEU A 141 -7.67 24.21 -23.38
CA LEU A 141 -7.34 23.35 -24.52
C LEU A 141 -7.28 24.15 -25.82
N ASP A 142 -6.50 23.65 -26.77
CA ASP A 142 -6.53 24.11 -28.15
C ASP A 142 -7.98 24.08 -28.69
N PRO A 143 -8.45 25.14 -29.38
CA PRO A 143 -9.83 25.26 -29.84
C PRO A 143 -10.25 24.19 -30.86
N ARG A 144 -9.31 23.39 -31.37
CA ARG A 144 -9.55 22.25 -32.26
C ARG A 144 -9.86 20.95 -31.50
N ILE A 145 -9.81 20.96 -30.17
CA ILE A 145 -10.01 19.78 -29.32
C ILE A 145 -11.23 19.98 -28.41
N HIS A 146 -12.08 18.95 -28.37
CA HIS A 146 -13.11 18.75 -27.34
C HIS A 146 -12.73 17.52 -26.51
N LEU A 147 -12.80 17.61 -25.19
CA LEU A 147 -12.47 16.50 -24.30
C LEU A 147 -13.65 16.19 -23.36
N LEU A 148 -14.03 14.91 -23.30
CA LEU A 148 -14.99 14.36 -22.35
C LEU A 148 -14.25 13.54 -21.29
N GLN A 149 -14.32 14.00 -20.04
CA GLN A 149 -13.81 13.28 -18.88
C GLN A 149 -14.94 12.49 -18.21
N LEU A 150 -14.81 11.16 -18.26
CA LEU A 150 -15.71 10.23 -17.61
C LEU A 150 -15.27 10.00 -16.16
N ASN A 151 -15.92 10.68 -15.22
CA ASN A 151 -15.78 10.43 -13.79
C ASN A 151 -16.65 9.26 -13.32
N VAL A 152 -17.64 8.85 -14.12
CA VAL A 152 -18.42 7.63 -13.92
C VAL A 152 -18.22 6.71 -15.13
N ILE A 153 -17.51 5.61 -14.91
CA ILE A 153 -17.07 4.69 -15.97
C ILE A 153 -18.04 3.53 -16.20
N TYR A 154 -18.98 3.33 -15.28
CA TYR A 154 -20.09 2.40 -15.48
C TYR A 154 -21.31 2.82 -14.64
N PRO A 155 -22.55 2.67 -15.15
CA PRO A 155 -22.86 2.53 -16.57
C PRO A 155 -22.46 3.80 -17.33
N LEU A 156 -22.10 3.65 -18.61
CA LEU A 156 -21.98 4.80 -19.51
C LEU A 156 -23.38 5.25 -19.94
N SER A 157 -23.54 6.56 -20.17
CA SER A 157 -24.73 7.11 -20.81
C SER A 157 -24.58 7.07 -22.33
N ASP A 158 -25.34 6.20 -22.98
CA ASP A 158 -25.37 6.09 -24.44
C ASP A 158 -25.67 7.45 -25.11
N GLU A 159 -26.58 8.24 -24.54
CA GLU A 159 -26.97 9.55 -25.07
C GLU A 159 -25.84 10.57 -24.93
N GLN A 160 -25.19 10.63 -23.76
CA GLN A 160 -24.07 11.56 -23.55
C GLN A 160 -22.89 11.23 -24.45
N VAL A 161 -22.51 9.95 -24.52
CA VAL A 161 -21.39 9.52 -25.35
C VAL A 161 -21.71 9.72 -26.84
N ALA A 162 -22.89 9.29 -27.30
CA ALA A 162 -23.32 9.48 -28.69
C ALA A 162 -23.40 10.98 -29.05
N GLY A 163 -23.89 11.82 -28.14
CA GLY A 163 -23.92 13.28 -28.30
C GLY A 163 -22.52 13.88 -28.43
N PHE A 164 -21.56 13.43 -27.63
CA PHE A 164 -20.18 13.91 -27.69
C PHE A 164 -19.45 13.50 -28.99
N ILE A 165 -19.66 12.27 -29.48
CA ILE A 165 -18.95 11.76 -30.66
C ILE A 165 -19.65 12.07 -31.98
N GLY A 166 -20.95 12.41 -31.94
CA GLY A 166 -21.82 12.43 -33.12
C GLY A 166 -21.42 13.44 -34.20
N ASP A 167 -20.79 14.55 -33.82
CA ASP A 167 -20.38 15.61 -34.73
C ASP A 167 -18.84 15.66 -34.95
N LYS A 168 -18.11 14.66 -34.43
CA LYS A 168 -16.65 14.57 -34.48
C LYS A 168 -16.18 13.79 -35.71
N THR A 169 -15.00 14.13 -36.24
CA THR A 169 -14.37 13.38 -37.34
C THR A 169 -13.43 12.30 -36.82
N HIS A 170 -12.72 12.59 -35.73
CA HIS A 170 -11.78 11.68 -35.07
C HIS A 170 -12.03 11.70 -33.57
N VAL A 171 -12.06 10.52 -32.94
CA VAL A 171 -12.20 10.36 -31.49
C VAL A 171 -11.16 9.39 -30.98
N LEU A 172 -10.43 9.76 -29.93
CA LEU A 172 -9.52 8.89 -29.19
C LEU A 172 -10.09 8.61 -27.80
N LEU A 173 -10.26 7.34 -27.44
CA LEU A 173 -10.47 6.91 -26.07
C LEU A 173 -9.12 6.56 -25.41
N VAL A 174 -8.81 7.23 -24.31
CA VAL A 174 -7.66 6.95 -23.47
C VAL A 174 -8.10 6.10 -22.27
N GLU A 175 -8.27 4.80 -22.53
CA GLU A 175 -8.62 3.78 -21.54
C GLU A 175 -7.36 3.07 -21.00
N GLU A 176 -7.28 2.94 -19.67
CA GLU A 176 -6.20 2.22 -19.00
C GLU A 176 -6.63 0.80 -18.61
N GLY A 177 -5.88 -0.19 -19.11
CA GLY A 177 -5.98 -1.58 -18.66
C GLY A 177 -6.83 -2.48 -19.54
N GLN A 178 -7.04 -3.71 -19.07
CA GLN A 178 -7.89 -4.73 -19.68
C GLN A 178 -8.74 -5.39 -18.58
N PRO A 179 -9.97 -5.84 -18.87
CA PRO A 179 -10.64 -5.81 -20.17
C PRO A 179 -11.09 -4.40 -20.59
N ASP A 180 -11.17 -4.15 -21.90
CA ASP A 180 -11.51 -2.86 -22.54
C ASP A 180 -13.01 -2.58 -22.59
N LEU A 181 -13.62 -2.52 -21.41
CA LEU A 181 -15.07 -2.42 -21.25
C LEU A 181 -15.64 -1.13 -21.85
N MET A 182 -14.92 -0.01 -21.74
CA MET A 182 -15.39 1.26 -22.27
C MET A 182 -15.27 1.29 -23.79
N GLU A 183 -14.11 0.89 -24.33
CA GLU A 183 -13.90 0.79 -25.78
C GLU A 183 -14.94 -0.13 -26.44
N SER A 184 -15.12 -1.34 -25.88
CA SER A 184 -16.10 -2.31 -26.38
C SER A 184 -17.52 -1.74 -26.40
N HIS A 185 -17.94 -1.04 -25.33
CA HIS A 185 -19.24 -0.36 -25.26
C HIS A 185 -19.35 0.73 -26.33
N ILE A 186 -18.37 1.63 -26.42
CA ILE A 186 -18.44 2.79 -27.32
C ILE A 186 -18.42 2.34 -28.79
N ARG A 187 -17.61 1.34 -29.15
CA ARG A 187 -17.61 0.77 -30.51
C ARG A 187 -18.97 0.14 -30.86
N ALA A 188 -19.58 -0.59 -29.93
CA ALA A 188 -20.93 -1.13 -30.13
C ALA A 188 -21.98 -0.02 -30.26
N LEU A 189 -21.87 1.05 -29.48
CA LEU A 189 -22.74 2.22 -29.55
C LEU A 189 -22.63 2.93 -30.90
N ILE A 190 -21.42 3.16 -31.39
CA ILE A 190 -21.14 3.75 -32.72
C ILE A 190 -21.87 2.96 -33.80
N GLN A 191 -21.74 1.63 -33.79
CA GLN A 191 -22.39 0.75 -34.76
C GLN A 191 -23.92 0.76 -34.61
N LYS A 192 -24.44 0.67 -33.38
CA LYS A 192 -25.88 0.67 -33.09
C LYS A 192 -26.58 1.98 -33.50
N LYS A 193 -25.87 3.11 -33.44
CA LYS A 193 -26.39 4.45 -33.74
C LYS A 193 -26.02 4.96 -35.15
N ASP A 194 -25.33 4.15 -35.96
CA ASP A 194 -24.81 4.53 -37.28
C ASP A 194 -23.99 5.83 -37.27
N ILE A 195 -23.13 6.00 -36.26
CA ILE A 195 -22.30 7.20 -36.12
C ILE A 195 -21.07 7.07 -37.02
N ARG A 196 -20.85 8.04 -37.90
CA ARG A 196 -19.70 8.07 -38.79
C ARG A 196 -18.53 8.86 -38.18
N VAL A 197 -17.65 8.16 -37.48
CA VAL A 197 -16.46 8.73 -36.84
C VAL A 197 -15.27 7.78 -36.95
N LYS A 198 -14.06 8.31 -37.09
CA LYS A 198 -12.85 7.50 -36.94
C LYS A 198 -12.52 7.37 -35.45
N PHE A 199 -12.83 6.21 -34.88
CA PHE A 199 -12.66 5.95 -33.46
C PHE A 199 -11.42 5.09 -33.19
N PHE A 200 -10.57 5.60 -32.31
CA PHE A 200 -9.33 4.98 -31.84
C PHE A 200 -9.42 4.72 -30.33
N GLY A 201 -8.82 3.63 -29.89
CA GLY A 201 -8.64 3.21 -28.50
C GLY A 201 -7.36 2.41 -28.41
N HIS A 202 -7.44 1.15 -28.02
CA HIS A 202 -6.30 0.25 -27.85
C HIS A 202 -5.58 -0.18 -29.14
N ASP A 203 -6.10 0.21 -30.31
CA ASP A 203 -5.33 0.18 -31.57
C ASP A 203 -4.17 1.18 -31.56
N LEU A 204 -4.24 2.23 -30.73
CA LEU A 204 -3.15 3.17 -30.46
C LEU A 204 -2.68 3.13 -28.99
N VAL A 205 -3.62 3.13 -28.04
CA VAL A 205 -3.36 3.24 -26.60
C VAL A 205 -2.87 1.89 -26.02
N PRO A 206 -1.76 1.86 -25.27
CA PRO A 206 -1.25 0.62 -24.70
C PRO A 206 -2.28 -0.16 -23.86
N LYS A 207 -2.40 -1.47 -24.11
CA LYS A 207 -3.36 -2.37 -23.45
C LYS A 207 -3.01 -2.74 -22.01
N TYR A 208 -1.77 -2.49 -21.56
CA TYR A 208 -1.30 -2.98 -20.26
C TYR A 208 -0.30 -2.05 -19.57
N GLY A 209 -0.36 -2.14 -18.23
CA GLY A 209 0.40 -1.31 -17.32
C GLY A 209 -0.13 0.13 -17.25
N GLU A 210 0.41 0.89 -16.32
CA GLU A 210 0.05 2.29 -16.10
C GLU A 210 0.37 3.16 -17.33
N LEU A 211 -0.57 4.03 -17.72
CA LEU A 211 -0.42 4.99 -18.82
C LEU A 211 0.43 6.19 -18.39
N ILE A 212 1.72 5.94 -18.19
CA ILE A 212 2.72 6.99 -17.94
C ILE A 212 3.00 7.82 -19.23
N PRO A 213 3.51 9.06 -19.12
CA PRO A 213 3.76 9.93 -20.27
C PRO A 213 4.57 9.29 -21.40
N GLU A 214 5.54 8.43 -21.10
CA GLU A 214 6.39 7.75 -22.08
C GLU A 214 5.65 6.67 -22.87
N LYS A 215 4.58 6.11 -22.30
CA LYS A 215 3.74 5.10 -22.95
C LYS A 215 2.59 5.74 -23.72
N LEU A 216 1.92 6.73 -23.12
CA LEU A 216 0.76 7.40 -23.73
C LEU A 216 1.18 8.45 -24.77
N GLY A 217 2.30 9.15 -24.55
CA GLY A 217 2.78 10.23 -25.41
C GLY A 217 2.87 9.86 -26.89
N PRO A 218 3.53 8.75 -27.26
CA PRO A 218 3.63 8.33 -28.67
C PRO A 218 2.27 8.06 -29.32
N ALA A 219 1.36 7.40 -28.60
CA ALA A 219 0.01 7.10 -29.09
C ALA A 219 -0.82 8.38 -29.29
N LEU A 220 -0.76 9.30 -28.33
CA LEU A 220 -1.46 10.59 -28.40
C LEU A 220 -0.88 11.47 -29.52
N ALA A 221 0.44 11.53 -29.67
CA ALA A 221 1.08 12.25 -30.77
C ALA A 221 0.64 11.70 -32.13
N GLN A 222 0.66 10.37 -32.29
CA GLN A 222 0.23 9.70 -33.51
C GLN A 222 -1.23 10.02 -33.86
N PHE A 223 -2.12 10.01 -32.87
CA PHE A 223 -3.52 10.40 -33.05
C PHE A 223 -3.64 11.86 -33.49
N LEU A 224 -2.98 12.78 -32.79
CA LEU A 224 -3.08 14.22 -33.05
C LEU A 224 -2.53 14.60 -34.43
N MET A 225 -1.43 14.00 -34.87
CA MET A 225 -0.89 14.25 -36.22
C MET A 225 -1.85 13.80 -37.32
N GLN A 226 -2.69 12.78 -37.06
CA GLN A 226 -3.72 12.33 -38.01
C GLN A 226 -4.99 13.19 -37.93
N ALA A 227 -5.42 13.54 -36.72
CA ALA A 227 -6.67 14.25 -36.46
C ALA A 227 -6.56 15.76 -36.71
N ILE A 228 -5.37 16.33 -36.56
CA ILE A 228 -5.06 17.76 -36.74
C ILE A 228 -3.79 17.90 -37.60
N PRO A 229 -3.87 17.69 -38.92
CA PRO A 229 -2.71 17.68 -39.81
C PRO A 229 -1.88 18.96 -39.78
N GLU A 230 -2.48 20.10 -39.43
CA GLU A 230 -1.82 21.40 -39.31
C GLU A 230 -0.75 21.43 -38.20
N THR A 231 -0.79 20.47 -37.27
CA THR A 231 0.26 20.31 -36.25
C THR A 231 1.57 19.75 -36.82
N GLY A 232 1.56 19.18 -38.02
CA GLY A 232 2.74 18.58 -38.64
C GLY A 232 3.37 17.51 -37.75
N THR A 233 4.69 17.55 -37.55
CA THR A 233 5.42 16.63 -36.67
C THR A 233 5.54 17.13 -35.23
N ALA A 234 5.06 18.35 -34.93
CA ALA A 234 5.33 19.01 -33.65
C ALA A 234 4.92 18.18 -32.41
N PRO A 235 3.75 17.49 -32.38
CA PRO A 235 3.40 16.62 -31.25
C PRO A 235 4.39 15.46 -31.06
N GLY A 236 4.84 14.87 -32.16
CA GLY A 236 5.83 13.79 -32.16
C GLY A 236 7.19 14.28 -31.66
N ASP A 237 7.65 15.43 -32.16
CA ASP A 237 8.91 16.05 -31.76
C ASP A 237 8.93 16.41 -30.26
N ALA A 238 7.81 16.93 -29.74
CA ALA A 238 7.66 17.24 -28.32
C ALA A 238 7.78 15.99 -27.43
N VAL A 239 7.16 14.87 -27.82
CA VAL A 239 7.25 13.60 -27.10
C VAL A 239 8.66 13.00 -27.20
N GLN A 240 9.29 13.05 -28.37
CA GLN A 240 10.67 12.59 -28.51
C GLN A 240 11.63 13.40 -27.65
N ASN A 241 11.43 14.72 -27.56
CA ASN A 241 12.20 15.59 -26.67
C ASN A 241 12.00 15.24 -25.19
N LEU A 242 10.78 14.91 -24.77
CA LEU A 242 10.51 14.45 -23.40
C LEU A 242 11.27 13.15 -23.10
N ILE A 243 11.18 12.16 -24.00
CA ILE A 243 11.80 10.85 -23.84
C ILE A 243 13.34 10.97 -23.89
N SER A 244 13.88 11.80 -24.78
CA SER A 244 15.33 12.01 -24.92
C SER A 244 15.93 12.69 -23.70
N ARG A 245 15.25 13.72 -23.14
CA ARG A 245 15.67 14.37 -21.89
C ARG A 245 15.71 13.40 -20.72
N LYS A 246 14.71 12.51 -20.60
CA LYS A 246 14.72 11.46 -19.57
C LYS A 246 15.90 10.51 -19.74
N ARG A 247 16.17 10.04 -20.97
CA ARG A 247 17.34 9.18 -21.26
C ARG A 247 18.65 9.88 -20.94
N GLN A 248 18.79 11.15 -21.31
CA GLN A 248 19.96 11.96 -21.00
C GLN A 248 20.16 12.09 -19.49
N ALA A 249 19.10 12.40 -18.74
CA ALA A 249 19.14 12.48 -17.28
C ALA A 249 19.58 11.16 -16.63
N VAL A 250 19.09 10.02 -17.13
CA VAL A 250 19.53 8.70 -16.65
C VAL A 250 21.02 8.48 -16.95
N GLY A 251 21.51 8.88 -18.12
CA GLY A 251 22.92 8.78 -18.50
C GLY A 251 23.87 9.72 -17.74
N MET A 252 23.35 10.73 -17.04
CA MET A 252 24.16 11.63 -16.19
C MET A 252 24.57 10.98 -14.86
N PHE A 253 23.92 9.89 -14.45
CA PHE A 253 24.29 9.20 -13.22
C PHE A 253 25.46 8.23 -13.47
N PRO A 254 26.50 8.21 -12.62
CA PRO A 254 27.65 7.31 -12.78
C PRO A 254 27.28 5.83 -12.55
N ALA A 255 26.13 5.56 -11.92
CA ALA A 255 25.56 4.25 -11.73
C ALA A 255 24.02 4.34 -11.74
N PRO A 256 23.30 3.25 -12.06
CA PRO A 256 21.85 3.24 -11.99
C PRO A 256 21.35 3.63 -10.60
N VAL A 257 20.31 4.47 -10.55
CA VAL A 257 19.64 4.82 -9.29
C VAL A 257 19.06 3.53 -8.69
N PRO A 258 19.46 3.12 -7.47
CA PRO A 258 18.97 1.89 -6.87
C PRO A 258 17.44 1.92 -6.71
N PRO A 259 16.74 0.82 -7.07
CA PRO A 259 15.30 0.74 -6.87
C PRO A 259 14.96 0.81 -5.38
N ARG A 260 13.93 1.60 -5.04
CA ARG A 260 13.39 1.65 -3.67
C ARG A 260 12.25 0.67 -3.52
N PHE A 261 12.57 -0.56 -3.19
CA PHE A 261 11.53 -1.54 -2.85
C PHE A 261 10.78 -1.10 -1.59
N PRO A 262 9.47 -1.34 -1.53
CA PRO A 262 8.73 -1.24 -0.29
C PRO A 262 9.41 -2.05 0.83
N THR A 263 9.59 -1.44 1.99
CA THR A 263 10.26 -2.07 3.14
C THR A 263 9.58 -1.65 4.44
N PHE A 264 9.92 -2.34 5.52
CA PHE A 264 9.39 -2.01 6.84
C PHE A 264 9.85 -0.63 7.32
N CYS A 265 9.24 -0.11 8.39
CA CYS A 265 9.72 1.12 9.04
C CYS A 265 11.00 0.86 9.85
N THR A 266 11.74 1.91 10.19
CA THR A 266 12.86 1.81 11.14
C THR A 266 12.36 1.28 12.48
N GLY A 267 13.00 0.22 12.97
CA GLY A 267 12.62 -0.44 14.23
C GLY A 267 11.32 -1.23 14.20
N CYS A 268 10.72 -1.50 13.03
CA CYS A 268 9.51 -2.32 12.92
C CYS A 268 9.65 -3.67 13.65
N PRO A 269 8.66 -4.10 14.45
CA PRO A 269 8.70 -5.37 15.19
C PRO A 269 8.60 -6.61 14.29
N GLU A 270 8.12 -6.46 13.06
CA GLU A 270 7.96 -7.58 12.13
C GLU A 270 9.31 -8.00 11.49
N ARG A 271 10.29 -7.10 11.41
CA ARG A 271 11.63 -7.38 10.86
C ARG A 271 12.31 -8.58 11.50
N PRO A 272 12.51 -8.62 12.85
CA PRO A 272 13.16 -9.75 13.49
C PRO A 272 12.48 -11.09 13.25
N VAL A 273 11.16 -11.12 12.99
CA VAL A 273 10.45 -12.36 12.62
C VAL A 273 10.98 -12.91 11.30
N PHE A 274 10.96 -12.09 10.25
CA PHE A 274 11.43 -12.49 8.93
C PHE A 274 12.94 -12.69 8.85
N SER A 275 13.72 -11.91 9.61
CA SER A 275 15.15 -12.15 9.76
C SER A 275 15.43 -13.54 10.32
N GLN A 276 14.67 -13.99 11.32
CA GLN A 276 14.85 -15.31 11.93
C GLN A 276 14.41 -16.43 11.02
N MET A 277 13.29 -16.28 10.30
CA MET A 277 12.88 -17.22 9.25
C MET A 277 14.01 -17.39 8.22
N LYS A 278 14.55 -16.27 7.71
CA LYS A 278 15.65 -16.30 6.75
C LYS A 278 16.94 -16.91 7.31
N ILE A 279 17.33 -16.58 8.53
CA ILE A 279 18.51 -17.16 9.19
C ILE A 279 18.32 -18.67 9.39
N GLN A 280 17.11 -19.11 9.76
CA GLN A 280 16.79 -20.53 9.90
C GLN A 280 16.99 -21.26 8.58
N GLU A 281 16.43 -20.78 7.47
CA GLU A 281 16.62 -21.41 6.17
C GLU A 281 18.09 -21.40 5.74
N TYR A 282 18.78 -20.28 5.95
CA TYR A 282 20.19 -20.13 5.61
C TYR A 282 21.09 -21.10 6.38
N THR A 283 20.85 -21.26 7.69
CA THR A 283 21.70 -22.10 8.57
C THR A 283 21.35 -23.59 8.50
N THR A 284 20.10 -23.94 8.22
CA THR A 284 19.66 -25.34 8.15
C THR A 284 19.66 -25.91 6.73
N GLY A 285 19.66 -25.07 5.71
CA GLY A 285 19.52 -25.46 4.31
C GLY A 285 18.11 -25.94 3.93
N VAL A 286 17.16 -25.95 4.88
CA VAL A 286 15.77 -26.36 4.66
C VAL A 286 14.95 -25.13 4.32
N LYS A 287 14.28 -25.16 3.16
CA LYS A 287 13.36 -24.10 2.73
C LYS A 287 11.94 -24.44 3.13
N ASP A 288 11.29 -23.52 3.82
CA ASP A 288 9.86 -23.58 4.09
C ASP A 288 9.11 -22.89 2.93
N TRP A 289 7.85 -23.21 2.71
CA TRP A 289 6.97 -22.50 1.80
C TRP A 289 6.21 -21.44 2.59
N HIS A 290 6.24 -20.19 2.13
CA HIS A 290 5.78 -19.02 2.87
C HIS A 290 4.45 -18.50 2.30
N GLY A 291 3.36 -18.76 3.03
CA GLY A 291 2.04 -18.22 2.76
C GLY A 291 1.91 -16.79 3.26
N GLY A 292 2.21 -15.83 2.38
CA GLY A 292 2.05 -14.40 2.64
C GLY A 292 0.60 -13.93 2.56
N ASP A 293 0.35 -12.75 3.10
CA ASP A 293 -0.98 -12.15 3.21
C ASP A 293 -0.85 -10.60 3.11
N VAL A 294 -1.95 -9.88 3.06
CA VAL A 294 -1.97 -8.42 2.85
C VAL A 294 -1.82 -7.69 4.19
N GLY A 295 -0.71 -6.96 4.34
CA GLY A 295 -0.37 -6.15 5.50
C GLY A 295 1.10 -5.71 5.44
N CYS A 296 1.61 -5.00 6.46
CA CYS A 296 3.01 -4.53 6.52
C CYS A 296 4.01 -5.65 6.19
N TYR A 297 3.74 -6.84 6.71
CA TYR A 297 4.51 -8.06 6.55
C TYR A 297 4.58 -8.59 5.11
N GLY A 298 3.67 -8.18 4.22
CA GLY A 298 3.76 -8.48 2.79
C GLY A 298 5.06 -7.93 2.15
N MET A 299 5.68 -6.92 2.75
CA MET A 299 6.97 -6.38 2.30
C MET A 299 8.14 -7.35 2.50
N ALA A 300 7.96 -8.40 3.31
CA ALA A 300 8.96 -9.46 3.47
C ALA A 300 9.13 -10.33 2.21
N GLY A 301 8.23 -10.24 1.22
CA GLY A 301 8.42 -10.87 -0.08
C GLY A 301 9.56 -10.23 -0.90
N PHE A 302 9.91 -8.98 -0.62
CA PHE A 302 10.99 -8.28 -1.31
C PHE A 302 12.35 -8.48 -0.65
N ILE A 303 13.41 -8.06 -1.35
CA ILE A 303 14.74 -7.98 -0.76
C ILE A 303 14.74 -7.01 0.45
N PRO A 304 15.48 -7.33 1.52
CA PRO A 304 16.41 -8.45 1.63
C PRO A 304 15.78 -9.74 2.19
N PHE A 305 14.49 -9.79 2.53
CA PHE A 305 13.92 -10.94 3.23
C PHE A 305 13.62 -12.10 2.28
N GLN A 306 12.84 -11.85 1.22
CA GLN A 306 12.38 -12.87 0.27
C GLN A 306 11.66 -14.06 0.95
N MET A 307 10.90 -13.79 2.02
CA MET A 307 10.22 -14.78 2.88
C MET A 307 8.71 -14.80 2.62
N SER A 308 8.29 -14.81 1.35
CA SER A 308 6.89 -14.91 0.93
C SER A 308 6.83 -15.50 -0.47
N ASP A 309 6.26 -16.69 -0.61
CA ASP A 309 6.12 -17.40 -1.90
C ASP A 309 4.77 -17.13 -2.57
N SER A 310 3.79 -16.64 -1.80
CA SER A 310 2.48 -16.25 -2.31
C SER A 310 1.91 -15.04 -1.60
N ASN A 311 1.02 -14.32 -2.28
CA ASN A 311 0.14 -13.32 -1.69
C ASN A 311 -1.14 -13.26 -2.54
N VAL A 312 -2.15 -14.04 -2.15
CA VAL A 312 -3.38 -14.25 -2.93
C VAL A 312 -4.43 -13.18 -2.62
N GLY A 313 -4.39 -12.60 -1.43
CA GLY A 313 -5.36 -11.62 -0.95
C GLY A 313 -5.40 -11.57 0.58
N MET A 314 -6.12 -10.58 1.10
CA MET A 314 -6.24 -10.35 2.54
C MET A 314 -7.02 -11.50 3.21
N GLY A 315 -6.37 -12.19 4.14
CA GLY A 315 -6.90 -13.34 4.87
C GLY A 315 -6.84 -14.66 4.11
N ALA A 316 -6.04 -14.76 3.03
CA ALA A 316 -5.90 -15.94 2.19
C ALA A 316 -4.55 -16.67 2.34
N GLY A 317 -3.59 -16.13 3.11
CA GLY A 317 -2.24 -16.70 3.21
C GLY A 317 -2.23 -18.14 3.74
N MET A 318 -3.03 -18.41 4.77
CA MET A 318 -3.16 -19.76 5.32
C MET A 318 -4.01 -20.68 4.43
N ALA A 319 -4.99 -20.16 3.68
CA ALA A 319 -5.72 -20.96 2.70
C ALA A 319 -4.76 -21.47 1.60
N ALA A 320 -3.87 -20.60 1.11
CA ALA A 320 -2.82 -20.99 0.16
C ALA A 320 -1.84 -22.01 0.78
N ALA A 321 -1.40 -21.78 2.02
CA ALA A 321 -0.57 -22.74 2.77
C ALA A 321 -1.25 -24.10 2.96
N SER A 322 -2.55 -24.13 3.18
CA SER A 322 -3.34 -25.35 3.32
C SER A 322 -3.40 -26.14 2.02
N ALA A 323 -3.56 -25.46 0.89
CA ALA A 323 -3.52 -26.10 -0.43
C ALA A 323 -2.13 -26.71 -0.71
N VAL A 324 -1.06 -25.96 -0.44
CA VAL A 324 0.31 -26.45 -0.64
C VAL A 324 0.64 -27.60 0.33
N SER A 325 0.21 -27.52 1.59
CA SER A 325 0.40 -28.60 2.57
C SER A 325 -0.27 -29.91 2.17
N ALA A 326 -1.33 -29.88 1.37
CA ALA A 326 -1.98 -31.08 0.87
C ALA A 326 -1.24 -31.71 -0.33
N MET A 327 -0.38 -30.94 -1.02
CA MET A 327 0.28 -31.33 -2.28
C MET A 327 1.80 -31.44 -2.18
N SER A 328 2.41 -30.98 -1.09
CA SER A 328 3.86 -30.90 -0.91
C SER A 328 4.29 -31.36 0.48
N GLU A 329 5.45 -32.01 0.55
CA GLU A 329 6.09 -32.37 1.83
C GLU A 329 6.85 -31.19 2.47
N GLN A 330 7.02 -30.08 1.72
CA GLN A 330 7.66 -28.86 2.22
C GLN A 330 6.88 -28.30 3.41
N HIS A 331 7.59 -27.77 4.40
CA HIS A 331 6.94 -27.16 5.56
C HIS A 331 6.24 -25.88 5.16
N ASN A 332 5.02 -25.67 5.66
CA ASN A 332 4.26 -24.46 5.36
C ASN A 332 4.28 -23.51 6.56
N VAL A 333 4.75 -22.30 6.32
CA VAL A 333 4.70 -21.19 7.28
C VAL A 333 3.79 -20.13 6.68
N SER A 334 2.71 -19.76 7.36
CA SER A 334 1.89 -18.62 6.97
C SER A 334 2.03 -17.49 7.98
N VAL A 335 2.09 -16.26 7.50
CA VAL A 335 2.23 -15.07 8.34
C VAL A 335 1.01 -14.18 8.16
N VAL A 336 0.43 -13.71 9.27
CA VAL A 336 -0.73 -12.82 9.27
C VAL A 336 -0.53 -11.70 10.28
N GLY A 337 -1.07 -10.51 10.01
CA GLY A 337 -1.20 -9.46 11.02
C GLY A 337 -2.47 -9.63 11.85
N ASP A 338 -2.46 -9.15 13.09
CA ASP A 338 -3.66 -9.07 13.96
C ASP A 338 -4.85 -8.39 13.29
N GLY A 339 -4.65 -7.27 12.59
CA GLY A 339 -5.72 -6.59 11.84
C GLY A 339 -6.35 -7.50 10.78
N THR A 340 -5.52 -8.22 10.02
CA THR A 340 -5.98 -9.16 8.99
C THR A 340 -6.64 -10.39 9.60
N LEU A 341 -6.12 -10.89 10.72
CA LEU A 341 -6.67 -12.01 11.48
C LEU A 341 -8.12 -11.72 11.88
N TRP A 342 -8.36 -10.57 12.52
CA TRP A 342 -9.68 -10.19 13.01
C TRP A 342 -10.63 -9.71 11.92
N HIS A 343 -10.11 -9.12 10.85
CA HIS A 343 -10.92 -8.68 9.73
C HIS A 343 -11.59 -9.86 9.01
N SER A 344 -10.82 -10.91 8.70
CA SER A 344 -11.36 -12.06 7.96
C SER A 344 -10.57 -13.35 8.14
N ALA A 345 -9.24 -13.29 8.27
CA ALA A 345 -8.38 -14.47 8.10
C ALA A 345 -8.69 -15.60 9.09
N PHE A 346 -9.16 -15.25 10.30
CA PHE A 346 -9.56 -16.26 11.26
C PHE A 346 -10.70 -17.14 10.73
N ASN A 347 -11.75 -16.54 10.18
CA ASN A 347 -12.90 -17.26 9.65
C ASN A 347 -12.64 -17.85 8.27
N THR A 348 -11.97 -17.10 7.38
CA THR A 348 -11.77 -17.50 5.98
C THR A 348 -10.68 -18.54 5.80
N SER A 349 -9.69 -18.58 6.70
CA SER A 349 -8.54 -19.48 6.61
C SER A 349 -8.28 -20.30 7.88
N ALA A 350 -8.15 -19.66 9.04
CA ALA A 350 -7.67 -20.34 10.24
C ALA A 350 -8.61 -21.43 10.77
N ALA A 351 -9.90 -21.13 10.86
CA ALA A 351 -10.91 -22.10 11.29
C ALA A 351 -10.92 -23.34 10.38
N ASN A 352 -10.82 -23.14 9.06
CA ASN A 352 -10.79 -24.20 8.08
C ASN A 352 -9.53 -25.06 8.19
N ALA A 353 -8.36 -24.44 8.32
CA ALA A 353 -7.09 -25.15 8.50
C ALA A 353 -7.07 -25.99 9.79
N ILE A 354 -7.62 -25.47 10.88
CA ILE A 354 -7.78 -26.20 12.15
C ILE A 354 -8.72 -27.39 11.98
N TYR A 355 -9.91 -27.16 11.39
CA TYR A 355 -10.90 -28.19 11.13
C TYR A 355 -10.33 -29.35 10.29
N ASN A 356 -9.58 -29.02 9.23
CA ASN A 356 -8.96 -30.00 8.35
C ASN A 356 -7.60 -30.53 8.84
N ARG A 357 -7.18 -30.20 10.07
CA ARG A 357 -5.91 -30.66 10.68
C ARG A 357 -4.69 -30.39 9.80
N GLN A 358 -4.67 -29.24 9.12
CA GLN A 358 -3.60 -28.83 8.22
C GLN A 358 -2.27 -28.71 8.98
N ASP A 359 -1.19 -29.18 8.36
CA ASP A 359 0.12 -29.25 8.97
C ASP A 359 0.93 -27.97 8.70
N SER A 360 0.54 -26.87 9.35
CA SER A 360 1.13 -25.54 9.11
C SER A 360 1.53 -24.83 10.40
N THR A 361 2.55 -23.97 10.28
CA THR A 361 2.91 -23.01 11.32
C THR A 361 2.33 -21.65 10.96
N TYR A 362 1.52 -21.09 11.85
CA TYR A 362 0.91 -19.78 11.68
C TYR A 362 1.55 -18.76 12.60
N ILE A 363 2.21 -17.77 12.00
CA ILE A 363 2.82 -16.67 12.73
C ILE A 363 1.87 -15.48 12.69
N VAL A 364 1.38 -15.10 13.86
CA VAL A 364 0.46 -13.97 14.04
C VAL A 364 1.26 -12.77 14.56
N LEU A 365 1.27 -11.70 13.79
CA LEU A 365 1.96 -10.45 14.12
C LEU A 365 1.00 -9.53 14.86
N ASP A 366 1.08 -9.58 16.19
CA ASP A 366 0.29 -8.77 17.09
C ASP A 366 0.98 -7.43 17.33
N ASN A 367 0.84 -6.54 16.34
CA ASN A 367 1.41 -5.19 16.38
C ASN A 367 0.43 -4.14 16.94
N LYS A 368 -0.75 -4.59 17.37
CA LYS A 368 -1.90 -3.84 17.92
C LYS A 368 -2.65 -2.99 16.91
N TRP A 369 -2.27 -2.90 15.64
CA TRP A 369 -2.86 -1.93 14.72
C TRP A 369 -3.08 -2.52 13.33
N THR A 370 -4.13 -2.08 12.64
CA THR A 370 -4.19 -2.25 11.17
C THR A 370 -3.25 -1.22 10.53
N ALA A 371 -1.95 -1.50 10.64
CA ALA A 371 -0.87 -0.50 10.52
C ALA A 371 -0.69 0.06 9.09
N MET A 372 -0.64 -0.82 8.09
CA MET A 372 -0.34 -0.45 6.69
C MET A 372 -1.30 0.60 6.12
N THR A 373 -2.57 0.53 6.48
CA THR A 373 -3.63 1.34 5.89
C THR A 373 -3.87 2.66 6.62
N GLY A 374 -3.05 3.00 7.63
CA GLY A 374 -3.21 4.25 8.39
C GLY A 374 -3.27 4.06 9.91
N ALA A 375 -2.96 2.85 10.42
CA ALA A 375 -3.06 2.49 11.82
C ALA A 375 -4.48 2.65 12.40
N HIS A 376 -5.44 2.05 11.70
CA HIS A 376 -6.80 1.91 12.22
C HIS A 376 -6.83 1.00 13.44
N GLU A 377 -7.75 1.29 14.35
CA GLU A 377 -8.01 0.44 15.49
C GLU A 377 -8.49 -0.94 15.05
N ASN A 378 -8.07 -1.96 15.79
CA ASN A 378 -8.54 -3.32 15.68
C ASN A 378 -8.81 -3.85 17.10
N PRO A 379 -9.35 -5.08 17.26
CA PRO A 379 -9.64 -5.63 18.58
C PRO A 379 -8.46 -5.64 19.57
N ASN A 380 -7.21 -5.63 19.10
CA ASN A 380 -6.01 -5.66 19.93
C ASN A 380 -5.59 -4.29 20.47
N VAL A 381 -6.12 -3.17 19.94
CA VAL A 381 -5.94 -1.84 20.55
C VAL A 381 -6.65 -1.74 21.90
N GLY A 382 -7.78 -2.44 22.05
CA GLY A 382 -8.63 -2.38 23.24
C GLY A 382 -9.53 -1.14 23.32
N LYS A 383 -9.62 -0.34 22.24
CA LYS A 383 -10.50 0.82 22.15
C LYS A 383 -11.32 0.81 20.85
N LEU A 384 -12.54 1.33 20.93
CA LEU A 384 -13.41 1.61 19.79
C LEU A 384 -12.91 2.84 19.04
N MET A 385 -13.39 3.04 17.80
CA MET A 385 -13.12 4.28 17.04
C MET A 385 -13.63 5.55 17.75
N THR A 386 -14.57 5.42 18.69
CA THR A 386 -15.06 6.52 19.54
C THR A 386 -14.08 6.89 20.66
N GLY A 387 -13.00 6.12 20.84
CA GLY A 387 -12.04 6.25 21.94
C GLY A 387 -12.42 5.52 23.22
N GLU A 388 -13.66 5.01 23.30
CA GLU A 388 -14.15 4.24 24.43
C GLU A 388 -13.46 2.87 24.51
N ALA A 389 -13.33 2.33 25.72
CA ALA A 389 -12.83 0.97 25.89
C ALA A 389 -13.81 -0.05 25.29
N VAL A 390 -13.29 -1.07 24.60
CA VAL A 390 -14.12 -2.14 23.99
C VAL A 390 -14.94 -2.90 25.05
N GLY A 391 -14.47 -2.92 26.30
CA GLY A 391 -15.15 -3.61 27.41
C GLY A 391 -15.04 -5.14 27.36
N THR A 392 -14.36 -5.70 26.36
CA THR A 392 -14.09 -7.14 26.23
C THR A 392 -12.63 -7.37 25.81
N GLU A 393 -12.03 -8.46 26.28
CA GLU A 393 -10.67 -8.87 25.92
C GLU A 393 -10.70 -9.84 24.73
N MET A 394 -10.35 -9.38 23.53
CA MET A 394 -10.22 -10.24 22.35
C MET A 394 -8.82 -10.87 22.25
N SER A 395 -8.52 -11.78 23.18
CA SER A 395 -7.21 -12.45 23.24
C SER A 395 -7.01 -13.44 22.09
N ILE A 396 -5.96 -13.22 21.28
CA ILE A 396 -5.55 -14.14 20.20
C ILE A 396 -5.24 -15.54 20.77
N VAL A 397 -4.50 -15.61 21.89
CA VAL A 397 -4.13 -16.88 22.56
C VAL A 397 -5.38 -17.67 22.96
N LYS A 398 -6.30 -17.03 23.70
CA LYS A 398 -7.54 -17.70 24.17
C LYS A 398 -8.41 -18.14 22.99
N THR A 399 -8.44 -17.37 21.91
CA THR A 399 -9.21 -17.68 20.71
C THR A 399 -8.68 -18.96 20.03
N PHE A 400 -7.37 -19.05 19.77
CA PHE A 400 -6.80 -20.27 19.20
C PHE A 400 -6.91 -21.49 20.12
N ALA A 401 -6.75 -21.29 21.44
CA ALA A 401 -6.93 -22.36 22.42
C ALA A 401 -8.38 -22.89 22.40
N ALA A 402 -9.37 -21.99 22.35
CA ALA A 402 -10.78 -22.36 22.26
C ALA A 402 -11.13 -23.10 20.97
N MET A 403 -10.43 -22.83 19.86
CA MET A 403 -10.55 -23.58 18.61
C MET A 403 -9.84 -24.95 18.64
N GLY A 404 -9.18 -25.30 19.74
CA GLY A 404 -8.51 -26.60 19.91
C GLY A 404 -7.05 -26.65 19.43
N VAL A 405 -6.41 -25.50 19.17
CA VAL A 405 -4.97 -25.45 18.87
C VAL A 405 -4.17 -25.80 20.12
N LYS A 406 -3.34 -26.84 20.04
CA LYS A 406 -2.58 -27.38 21.18
C LYS A 406 -1.22 -26.73 21.40
N LYS A 407 -0.60 -26.22 20.34
CA LYS A 407 0.72 -25.58 20.38
C LYS A 407 0.58 -24.10 20.04
N ILE A 408 0.61 -23.27 21.08
CA ILE A 408 0.52 -21.82 20.99
C ILE A 408 1.68 -21.24 21.78
N GLU A 409 2.51 -20.43 21.13
CA GLU A 409 3.61 -19.70 21.77
C GLU A 409 3.39 -18.20 21.59
N THR A 410 3.89 -17.40 22.54
CA THR A 410 3.86 -15.93 22.45
C THR A 410 5.23 -15.39 22.82
N ALA A 411 5.76 -14.47 22.02
CA ALA A 411 7.08 -13.91 22.22
C ALA A 411 7.15 -12.46 21.71
N ASN A 412 7.92 -11.63 22.41
CA ASN A 412 8.29 -10.34 21.89
C ASN A 412 9.45 -10.53 20.89
N PRO A 413 9.30 -10.12 19.62
CA PRO A 413 10.30 -10.43 18.60
C PRO A 413 11.59 -9.60 18.74
N TYR A 414 11.61 -8.55 19.58
CA TYR A 414 12.85 -7.86 19.94
C TYR A 414 13.72 -8.69 20.89
N ASN A 415 13.14 -9.62 21.66
CA ASN A 415 13.90 -10.63 22.38
C ASN A 415 14.29 -11.75 21.41
N PHE A 416 15.31 -11.47 20.61
CA PHE A 416 15.67 -12.28 19.45
C PHE A 416 15.94 -13.75 19.80
N ARG A 417 16.63 -14.03 20.92
CA ARG A 417 16.96 -15.40 21.37
C ARG A 417 15.72 -16.18 21.82
N ASP A 418 14.86 -15.58 22.66
CA ASP A 418 13.62 -16.22 23.11
C ASP A 418 12.69 -16.52 21.92
N PHE A 419 12.56 -15.56 20.99
CA PHE A 419 11.75 -15.75 19.78
C PHE A 419 12.30 -16.90 18.93
N GLN A 420 13.62 -16.99 18.77
CA GLN A 420 14.26 -18.05 17.99
C GLN A 420 14.04 -19.42 18.63
N ASP A 421 14.14 -19.52 19.95
CA ASP A 421 13.92 -20.77 20.67
C ASP A 421 12.47 -21.22 20.58
N LYS A 422 11.50 -20.30 20.67
CA LYS A 422 10.09 -20.60 20.48
C LYS A 422 9.78 -21.00 19.03
N MET A 423 10.38 -20.34 18.04
CA MET A 423 10.26 -20.73 16.64
C MET A 423 10.76 -22.16 16.38
N LYS A 424 11.84 -22.58 17.04
CA LYS A 424 12.31 -23.97 16.99
C LYS A 424 11.34 -24.94 17.67
N ARG A 425 10.71 -24.56 18.80
CA ARG A 425 9.74 -25.42 19.53
C ARG A 425 8.43 -25.63 18.77
N ILE A 426 7.94 -24.62 18.07
CA ILE A 426 6.73 -24.72 17.24
C ILE A 426 6.99 -25.38 15.88
N ARG A 427 8.23 -25.80 15.59
CA ARG A 427 8.56 -26.39 14.30
C ARG A 427 7.70 -27.62 14.06
N ARG A 428 7.47 -27.92 12.77
CA ARG A 428 6.72 -29.10 12.33
C ARG A 428 7.25 -30.36 13.03
N ASP A 429 6.31 -31.14 13.54
CA ASP A 429 6.52 -32.53 13.89
C ASP A 429 5.74 -33.36 12.89
N ALA A 430 6.43 -34.02 11.96
CA ALA A 430 5.81 -34.79 10.89
C ALA A 430 4.92 -35.93 11.41
N LYS A 431 5.07 -36.33 12.69
CA LYS A 431 4.26 -37.36 13.32
C LYS A 431 2.91 -36.84 13.83
N ILE A 432 2.75 -35.52 13.94
CA ILE A 432 1.56 -34.89 14.51
C ILE A 432 1.14 -33.70 13.62
N PRO A 433 0.47 -33.97 12.48
CA PRO A 433 -0.01 -32.91 11.60
C PRO A 433 -1.08 -32.09 12.32
N GLN A 434 -0.78 -30.81 12.53
CA GLN A 434 -1.67 -29.87 13.20
C GLN A 434 -1.25 -28.43 12.91
N VAL A 435 -2.20 -27.51 13.09
CA VAL A 435 -1.90 -26.08 13.12
C VAL A 435 -1.13 -25.75 14.40
N ARG A 436 -0.06 -24.97 14.27
CA ARG A 436 0.76 -24.47 15.37
C ARG A 436 0.80 -22.95 15.27
N VAL A 437 0.68 -22.25 16.39
CA VAL A 437 0.56 -20.78 16.38
C VAL A 437 1.71 -20.15 17.15
N LEU A 438 2.36 -19.15 16.56
CA LEU A 438 3.32 -18.28 17.23
C LEU A 438 2.86 -16.84 17.12
N ILE A 439 2.65 -16.21 18.25
CA ILE A 439 2.21 -14.83 18.34
C ILE A 439 3.43 -13.96 18.62
N SER A 440 3.70 -13.03 17.70
CA SER A 440 4.74 -12.01 17.80
C SER A 440 4.11 -10.75 18.39
N ASP A 441 4.35 -10.50 19.67
CA ASP A 441 3.72 -9.42 20.44
C ASP A 441 4.65 -8.21 20.59
N ALA A 442 4.43 -7.18 19.78
CA ALA A 442 5.11 -5.89 19.89
C ALA A 442 4.41 -4.78 19.09
N GLU A 443 4.07 -3.68 19.77
CA GLU A 443 3.44 -2.49 19.17
C GLU A 443 4.17 -1.99 17.91
N CYS A 444 3.39 -1.64 16.88
CA CYS A 444 3.88 -0.94 15.69
C CYS A 444 4.80 0.25 16.06
N MET A 445 6.04 0.23 15.59
CA MET A 445 7.04 1.24 15.97
C MET A 445 6.63 2.67 15.59
N LEU A 446 5.89 2.86 14.49
CA LEU A 446 5.38 4.20 14.14
C LEU A 446 4.39 4.73 15.17
N GLN A 447 3.44 3.90 15.62
CA GLN A 447 2.46 4.31 16.64
C GLN A 447 3.14 4.52 18.00
N LYS A 448 4.06 3.61 18.36
CA LYS A 448 4.90 3.78 19.55
C LYS A 448 5.64 5.11 19.53
N GLN A 449 6.27 5.49 18.41
CA GLN A 449 6.99 6.76 18.30
C GLN A 449 6.08 7.99 18.29
N ARG A 450 4.87 7.89 17.72
CA ARG A 450 3.86 8.97 17.79
C ARG A 450 3.46 9.29 19.22
N ARG A 451 3.41 8.28 20.09
CA ARG A 451 3.11 8.44 21.52
C ARG A 451 4.35 8.84 22.34
N VAL A 452 5.45 8.10 22.20
CA VAL A 452 6.66 8.28 23.03
C VAL A 452 7.41 9.58 22.72
N LYS A 453 7.42 10.07 21.47
CA LYS A 453 8.15 11.32 21.15
C LYS A 453 7.60 12.55 21.88
N PRO A 454 6.28 12.83 21.85
CA PRO A 454 5.69 13.92 22.65
C PRO A 454 5.88 13.74 24.15
N GLU A 455 5.61 12.53 24.68
CA GLU A 455 5.80 12.20 26.11
C GLU A 455 7.24 12.51 26.55
N ARG A 456 8.21 12.06 25.75
CA ARG A 456 9.63 12.29 26.00
C ARG A 456 10.00 13.78 25.95
N ALA A 457 9.49 14.51 24.96
CA ALA A 457 9.76 15.94 24.84
C ALA A 457 9.21 16.72 26.04
N ALA A 458 8.03 16.33 26.54
CA ALA A 458 7.44 16.89 27.76
C ALA A 458 8.31 16.58 29.00
N ALA A 459 8.74 15.33 29.18
CA ALA A 459 9.62 14.93 30.28
C ALA A 459 10.95 15.71 30.27
N ILE A 460 11.58 15.84 29.09
CA ILE A 460 12.81 16.63 28.94
C ILE A 460 12.58 18.10 29.35
N LYS A 461 11.46 18.69 28.90
CA LYS A 461 11.11 20.08 29.25
C LYS A 461 10.79 20.24 30.74
N ALA A 462 10.27 19.20 31.39
CA ALA A 462 10.01 19.17 32.83
C ALA A 462 11.29 18.96 33.67
N GLY A 463 12.47 18.81 33.05
CA GLY A 463 13.72 18.57 33.77
C GLY A 463 13.92 17.12 34.22
N GLU A 464 13.06 16.20 33.76
CA GLU A 464 13.15 14.78 34.10
C GLU A 464 14.33 14.12 33.38
N ARG A 465 15.02 13.21 34.06
CA ARG A 465 16.11 12.42 33.50
C ARG A 465 15.56 11.44 32.47
N VAL A 466 15.98 11.58 31.22
CA VAL A 466 15.50 10.74 30.11
C VAL A 466 16.66 10.03 29.44
N GLU A 467 16.51 8.73 29.24
CA GLU A 467 17.46 7.90 28.49
C GLU A 467 16.97 7.65 27.07
N ILE A 468 17.88 7.84 26.10
CA ILE A 468 17.62 7.64 24.69
C ILE A 468 18.68 6.71 24.13
N ASP A 469 18.27 5.48 23.89
CA ASP A 469 19.11 4.47 23.28
C ASP A 469 19.28 4.70 21.79
N ARG A 470 20.53 4.58 21.35
CA ARG A 470 20.96 4.57 19.95
C ARG A 470 21.89 3.39 19.75
N LEU A 471 22.01 2.98 18.50
CA LEU A 471 23.00 2.00 18.08
C LEU A 471 24.06 2.70 17.25
N GLY A 472 25.29 2.23 17.38
CA GLY A 472 26.41 2.57 16.52
C GLY A 472 27.05 1.30 15.95
N VAL A 473 27.85 1.49 14.91
CA VAL A 473 28.72 0.46 14.35
C VAL A 473 30.16 0.93 14.54
N ASP A 474 30.99 0.08 15.12
CA ASP A 474 32.42 0.30 15.22
C ASP A 474 33.05 0.03 13.85
N ALA A 475 33.58 1.08 13.23
CA ALA A 475 34.14 1.02 11.89
C ALA A 475 35.45 0.22 11.81
N GLU A 476 36.18 0.11 12.93
CA GLU A 476 37.42 -0.68 13.01
C GLU A 476 37.12 -2.18 13.13
N VAL A 477 36.04 -2.53 13.84
CA VAL A 477 35.62 -3.93 14.05
C VAL A 477 34.74 -4.45 12.91
N CYS A 478 34.00 -3.57 12.23
CA CYS A 478 33.12 -3.95 11.13
C CYS A 478 33.91 -4.65 10.03
N VAL A 479 33.54 -5.88 9.66
CA VAL A 479 34.24 -6.64 8.61
C VAL A 479 33.79 -6.30 7.19
N GLY A 480 32.70 -5.52 7.03
CA GLY A 480 32.16 -5.16 5.71
C GLY A 480 31.37 -6.27 5.00
N ASP A 481 30.88 -7.27 5.74
CA ASP A 481 30.07 -8.39 5.20
C ASP A 481 28.59 -8.07 4.93
N HIS A 482 28.17 -6.89 5.42
CA HIS A 482 26.82 -6.34 5.43
C HIS A 482 25.72 -7.33 5.85
N ALA A 483 26.02 -8.27 6.76
CA ALA A 483 25.03 -9.23 7.26
C ALA A 483 23.83 -8.53 7.90
N CYS A 484 24.08 -7.43 8.63
CA CYS A 484 23.05 -6.57 9.19
C CYS A 484 22.08 -6.04 8.13
N MET A 485 22.53 -5.77 6.91
CA MET A 485 21.67 -5.33 5.81
C MET A 485 21.02 -6.51 5.11
N ARG A 486 21.76 -7.59 4.83
CA ARG A 486 21.29 -8.78 4.10
C ARG A 486 20.22 -9.58 4.84
N PHE A 487 20.14 -9.49 6.17
CA PHE A 487 19.14 -10.21 6.97
C PHE A 487 18.11 -9.31 7.65
N ASN A 488 18.41 -8.02 7.92
CA ASN A 488 17.48 -7.11 8.62
C ASN A 488 16.93 -5.97 7.73
N GLY A 489 17.73 -5.48 6.78
CA GLY A 489 17.33 -4.40 5.85
C GLY A 489 16.82 -3.11 6.52
N CYS A 490 17.36 -2.72 7.67
CA CYS A 490 16.90 -1.52 8.37
C CYS A 490 17.23 -0.25 7.56
N PRO A 491 16.28 0.68 7.31
CA PRO A 491 16.51 1.93 6.59
C PRO A 491 17.56 2.83 7.24
N SER A 492 17.75 2.68 8.55
CA SER A 492 18.78 3.40 9.30
C SER A 492 20.19 2.82 9.12
N LEU A 493 20.35 1.66 8.47
CA LEU A 493 21.67 1.14 8.11
C LEU A 493 22.08 1.73 6.77
N THR A 494 23.22 2.41 6.75
CA THR A 494 23.83 3.01 5.56
C THR A 494 25.26 2.50 5.40
N LEU A 495 25.93 2.94 4.33
CA LEU A 495 27.33 2.63 4.08
C LEU A 495 28.18 3.90 4.31
N ALA A 496 29.37 3.72 4.86
CA ALA A 496 30.37 4.76 5.00
C ALA A 496 31.77 4.20 4.65
N ASP A 497 32.73 5.09 4.42
CA ASP A 497 34.11 4.71 4.20
C ASP A 497 34.73 4.17 5.51
N GLY A 498 35.51 3.10 5.39
CA GLY A 498 36.21 2.52 6.52
C GLY A 498 37.50 3.28 6.85
N PRO A 499 37.98 3.22 8.10
CA PRO A 499 39.26 3.82 8.49
C PRO A 499 40.47 3.09 7.87
N ASN A 500 40.28 1.85 7.40
CA ASN A 500 41.32 1.02 6.80
C ASN A 500 41.32 1.14 5.27
N SER A 501 42.33 1.80 4.70
CA SER A 501 42.51 1.99 3.25
C SER A 501 42.79 0.71 2.47
N LEU A 502 43.23 -0.36 3.13
CA LEU A 502 43.40 -1.68 2.49
C LEU A 502 42.07 -2.42 2.33
N ARG A 503 41.00 -1.92 2.95
CA ARG A 503 39.69 -2.55 2.88
C ARG A 503 38.89 -1.97 1.72
N THR A 504 38.53 -2.83 0.78
CA THR A 504 37.78 -2.43 -0.43
C THR A 504 36.27 -2.33 -0.20
N ALA A 505 35.73 -3.03 0.79
CA ALA A 505 34.30 -3.01 1.12
C ALA A 505 33.96 -1.88 2.13
N PRO A 506 32.90 -1.08 1.91
CA PRO A 506 32.49 -0.03 2.84
C PRO A 506 32.04 -0.59 4.19
N VAL A 507 32.12 0.22 5.26
CA VAL A 507 31.59 -0.14 6.59
C VAL A 507 30.08 0.10 6.64
N ALA A 508 29.40 -0.69 7.46
CA ALA A 508 28.05 -0.33 7.86
C ALA A 508 28.10 0.89 8.78
N ALA A 509 27.17 1.81 8.60
CA ALA A 509 26.97 2.98 9.45
C ALA A 509 25.49 3.06 9.85
N ILE A 510 25.20 3.80 10.92
CA ILE A 510 23.84 4.02 11.41
C ILE A 510 23.50 5.49 11.30
N ASP A 511 22.37 5.79 10.67
CA ASP A 511 21.87 7.15 10.53
C ASP A 511 21.19 7.68 11.82
N THR A 512 20.79 8.95 11.77
CA THR A 512 20.15 9.64 12.89
C THR A 512 18.69 9.23 13.13
N ASN A 513 18.08 8.45 12.23
CA ASN A 513 16.70 7.97 12.35
C ASN A 513 16.59 6.70 13.21
N CYS A 514 17.71 6.09 13.58
CA CYS A 514 17.75 4.86 14.37
C CYS A 514 17.02 5.00 15.72
N VAL A 515 16.07 4.11 15.99
CA VAL A 515 15.28 4.10 17.24
C VAL A 515 15.88 3.22 18.35
N GLY A 516 17.07 2.65 18.14
CA GLY A 516 17.78 1.90 19.17
C GLY A 516 17.19 0.52 19.52
N CYS A 517 16.52 -0.16 18.59
CA CYS A 517 15.80 -1.42 18.89
C CYS A 517 16.69 -2.65 19.15
N GLY A 518 18.01 -2.58 18.95
CA GLY A 518 18.96 -3.68 19.19
C GLY A 518 19.04 -4.76 18.10
N VAL A 519 17.99 -4.92 17.29
CA VAL A 519 17.80 -6.08 16.39
C VAL A 519 18.93 -6.30 15.39
N CYS A 520 19.50 -5.26 14.78
CA CYS A 520 20.58 -5.44 13.80
C CYS A 520 21.85 -6.07 14.41
N GLY A 521 22.17 -5.78 15.67
CA GLY A 521 23.31 -6.38 16.36
C GLY A 521 23.05 -7.81 16.84
N GLU A 522 21.82 -8.09 17.31
CA GLU A 522 21.42 -9.47 17.64
C GLU A 522 21.43 -10.37 16.40
N ILE A 523 20.94 -9.87 15.26
CA ILE A 523 20.96 -10.60 13.98
C ILE A 523 22.38 -10.94 13.53
N THR A 524 23.33 -10.01 13.62
CA THR A 524 24.70 -10.27 13.16
C THR A 524 25.42 -11.25 14.07
N THR A 525 25.09 -11.26 15.36
CA THR A 525 25.59 -12.21 16.33
C THR A 525 24.96 -13.59 16.13
N ALA A 526 23.64 -13.66 15.92
CA ALA A 526 22.91 -14.89 15.66
C ALA A 526 23.31 -15.54 14.33
N ALA A 527 23.65 -14.73 13.33
CA ALA A 527 24.24 -15.21 12.08
C ALA A 527 25.73 -15.62 12.23
N GLN A 528 26.37 -15.36 13.38
CA GLN A 528 27.80 -15.58 13.67
C GLN A 528 28.75 -14.80 12.77
N LEU A 529 28.35 -13.59 12.36
CA LEU A 529 29.01 -12.86 11.28
C LEU A 529 29.76 -11.61 11.74
N CYS A 530 29.20 -10.79 12.66
CA CYS A 530 29.82 -9.50 12.98
C CYS A 530 29.50 -8.96 14.39
N PRO A 531 30.50 -8.72 15.26
CA PRO A 531 30.31 -8.16 16.61
C PRO A 531 30.43 -6.62 16.68
N SER A 532 30.37 -5.92 15.55
CA SER A 532 30.71 -4.48 15.47
C SER A 532 29.65 -3.52 16.06
N PHE A 533 28.50 -4.03 16.49
CA PHE A 533 27.43 -3.18 17.00
C PHE A 533 27.63 -2.84 18.46
N TYR A 534 27.48 -1.56 18.80
CA TYR A 534 27.45 -1.09 20.18
C TYR A 534 26.21 -0.23 20.44
N LYS A 535 25.81 -0.16 21.71
CA LYS A 535 24.68 0.65 22.16
C LYS A 535 25.20 1.89 22.88
N VAL A 536 24.67 3.05 22.49
CA VAL A 536 24.94 4.33 23.16
C VAL A 536 23.65 4.84 23.77
N THR A 537 23.66 5.09 25.07
CA THR A 537 22.54 5.71 25.76
C THR A 537 22.84 7.19 25.96
N LYS A 538 22.12 8.05 25.25
CA LYS A 538 22.14 9.49 25.47
C LYS A 538 21.26 9.82 26.68
N VAL A 539 21.82 10.48 27.69
CA VAL A 539 21.09 10.94 28.87
C VAL A 539 20.79 12.42 28.75
N GLU A 540 19.51 12.79 28.72
CA GLU A 540 19.04 14.17 28.85
C GLU A 540 18.74 14.47 30.32
N ASN A 541 18.95 15.73 30.74
CA ASN A 541 18.84 16.15 32.15
C ASN A 541 19.64 15.27 33.11
N SER A 542 20.91 15.02 32.77
CA SER A 542 21.81 14.23 33.61
C SER A 542 22.05 14.87 34.97
N SER A 543 22.16 14.03 36.00
CA SER A 543 22.50 14.46 37.35
C SER A 543 23.92 15.04 37.40
N TRP A 544 24.19 15.86 38.42
CA TRP A 544 25.52 16.45 38.62
C TRP A 544 26.62 15.39 38.78
N LEU A 545 26.33 14.27 39.45
CA LEU A 545 27.23 13.13 39.59
C LEU A 545 27.56 12.49 38.24
N GLU A 546 26.57 12.32 37.37
CA GLU A 546 26.77 11.77 36.02
C GLU A 546 27.61 12.70 35.15
N LYS A 547 27.45 14.02 35.29
CA LYS A 547 28.29 15.01 34.59
C LYS A 547 29.75 14.92 35.05
N ILE A 548 30.00 14.78 36.35
CA ILE A 548 31.35 14.59 36.90
C ILE A 548 31.94 13.27 36.40
N LYS A 549 31.19 12.16 36.51
CA LYS A 549 31.62 10.84 36.03
C LYS A 549 31.96 10.88 34.54
N ALA A 550 31.11 11.50 33.72
CA ALA A 550 31.36 11.67 32.30
C ALA A 550 32.63 12.51 32.03
N GLY A 551 32.87 13.57 32.81
CA GLY A 551 34.09 14.37 32.73
C GLY A 551 35.36 13.56 33.03
N VAL A 552 35.34 12.79 34.13
CA VAL A 552 36.44 11.89 34.50
C VAL A 552 36.66 10.82 33.44
N SER A 553 35.60 10.18 32.95
CA SER A 553 35.69 9.18 31.87
C SER A 553 36.28 9.77 30.59
N ARG A 554 35.89 10.98 30.17
CA ARG A 554 36.48 11.64 29.00
C ARG A 554 37.96 11.95 29.20
N LEU A 555 38.37 12.38 30.40
CA LEU A 555 39.77 12.64 30.73
C LEU A 555 40.62 11.35 30.66
N MET A 556 40.07 10.24 31.16
CA MET A 556 40.72 8.92 31.14
C MET A 556 40.81 8.37 29.72
N ILE A 557 39.71 8.40 28.95
CA ILE A 557 39.64 7.89 27.57
C ILE A 557 40.51 8.73 26.63
N GLY A 558 40.45 10.07 26.76
CA GLY A 558 41.28 10.99 25.97
C GLY A 558 42.79 10.83 26.21
N ARG A 559 43.20 10.37 27.40
CA ARG A 559 44.60 9.99 27.68
C ARG A 559 45.02 8.65 27.07
N SER A 560 44.10 7.71 26.90
CA SER A 560 44.38 6.40 26.30
C SER A 560 44.42 6.42 24.77
N VAL A 561 43.58 7.24 24.10
CA VAL A 561 43.61 7.36 22.62
C VAL A 561 44.87 8.09 22.13
N ALA A 562 45.42 9.02 22.93
CA ALA A 562 46.70 9.67 22.64
C ALA A 562 47.93 8.76 22.83
N ARG A 563 47.77 7.55 23.41
CA ARG A 563 48.86 6.58 23.63
C ARG A 563 48.88 5.43 22.62
N SER A 564 47.85 5.28 21.78
CA SER A 564 47.76 4.23 20.75
C SER A 564 47.98 4.72 19.32
N SER A 565 48.40 5.98 19.15
CA SER A 565 48.75 6.58 17.86
C SER A 565 50.26 6.83 17.75
N VAL A 566 51.05 5.76 17.77
CA VAL A 566 52.45 5.71 17.27
C VAL A 566 52.58 4.52 16.35
#